data_AF-A0AAQ3LZ01-F1
#
_entry.id   AF-A0AAQ3LZ01-F1
#
_cell.length_a   1.000
_cell.length_b   1.000
_cell.length_c   1.000
_cell.angle_alpha   90.00
_cell.angle_beta   90.00
_cell.angle_gamma   90.00
#
_symmetry.space_group_name_H-M   'P 1'
#
loop_
_entity.id
_entity.type
_entity.pdbx_description
1 polymer ?
#
loop_
_entity_poly.entity_id
_entity_poly.type
_entity_poly.pdbx_seq_one_letter_code
_entity_poly.pdbx_strand_id
1 'polypeptide(L)'
;MPHPPQRSSHHHRAPRPPSSSASASGSTSTAQRPAQRPPPQHHAQQQQQARPSAPSSIPDTGLGLTAQEIQTLRQHQQAAHNQARSSAGSQASSQGRLLLDPASLNLLARHFDQVLQSISGRLEQLDRAMAAATETQHTRVRSALQAADDTLARLRLIEEQSEELENEFAKIGRLREIVRSYRARVAEMERRLG
;
A
#
# COMPACT_ATOMS: atom_id res chain seq x y z
N MET A 1 -30.12 9.06 -54.43
CA MET A 1 -29.65 7.68 -54.19
C MET A 1 -28.28 7.72 -53.53
N PRO A 2 -28.20 7.68 -52.18
CA PRO A 2 -26.93 7.55 -51.46
C PRO A 2 -26.81 6.21 -50.69
N HIS A 3 -25.56 5.78 -50.51
CA HIS A 3 -25.04 4.46 -50.13
C HIS A 3 -25.32 3.98 -48.68
N PRO A 4 -25.21 2.66 -48.40
CA PRO A 4 -25.35 2.06 -47.06
C PRO A 4 -24.04 2.03 -46.23
N PRO A 5 -24.10 1.90 -44.89
CA PRO A 5 -22.93 1.85 -44.01
C PRO A 5 -22.30 0.45 -43.86
N GLN A 6 -20.96 0.41 -43.83
CA GLN A 6 -20.15 -0.80 -43.62
C GLN A 6 -20.08 -1.19 -42.13
N ARG A 7 -20.24 -2.50 -41.88
CA ARG A 7 -20.03 -3.19 -40.59
C ARG A 7 -18.55 -3.56 -40.44
N SER A 8 -17.88 -3.07 -39.40
CA SER A 8 -16.53 -3.52 -39.01
C SER A 8 -16.60 -4.45 -37.81
N SER A 9 -16.14 -5.69 -38.02
CA SER A 9 -16.07 -6.78 -37.04
C SER A 9 -14.88 -6.59 -36.09
N HIS A 10 -15.12 -6.61 -34.77
CA HIS A 10 -14.08 -6.59 -33.75
C HIS A 10 -13.58 -8.01 -33.41
N HIS A 11 -12.27 -8.18 -33.49
CA HIS A 11 -11.54 -9.33 -32.98
C HIS A 11 -11.55 -9.35 -31.43
N HIS A 12 -11.81 -10.52 -30.84
CA HIS A 12 -11.61 -10.79 -29.42
C HIS A 12 -10.53 -11.86 -29.26
N ARG A 13 -9.38 -11.47 -28.67
CA ARG A 13 -8.26 -12.33 -28.30
C ARG A 13 -8.16 -12.36 -26.78
N ALA A 14 -8.40 -13.52 -26.18
CA ALA A 14 -8.31 -13.75 -24.74
C ALA A 14 -6.85 -13.95 -24.27
N PRO A 15 -6.48 -13.53 -23.04
CA PRO A 15 -5.18 -13.84 -22.44
C PRO A 15 -5.19 -15.11 -21.56
N ARG A 16 -4.06 -15.82 -21.56
CA ARG A 16 -3.72 -17.07 -20.83
C ARG A 16 -3.30 -16.82 -19.37
N PRO A 17 -3.43 -17.81 -18.46
CA PRO A 17 -2.92 -17.74 -17.08
C PRO A 17 -1.44 -18.19 -16.95
N PRO A 18 -0.71 -17.73 -15.90
CA PRO A 18 0.66 -18.17 -15.62
C PRO A 18 0.74 -19.46 -14.78
N SER A 19 1.76 -20.24 -15.08
CA SER A 19 2.14 -21.53 -14.48
C SER A 19 2.95 -21.36 -13.18
N SER A 20 2.55 -22.07 -12.13
CA SER A 20 3.31 -22.31 -10.91
C SER A 20 4.47 -23.26 -11.16
N SER A 21 5.69 -22.88 -10.77
CA SER A 21 6.84 -23.78 -10.66
C SER A 21 7.30 -23.84 -9.21
N ALA A 22 7.05 -24.98 -8.59
CA ALA A 22 7.66 -25.43 -7.36
C ALA A 22 9.12 -25.83 -7.62
N SER A 23 10.02 -25.50 -6.69
CA SER A 23 11.33 -26.14 -6.57
C SER A 23 11.58 -26.44 -5.09
N ALA A 24 11.47 -27.72 -4.78
CA ALA A 24 11.86 -28.33 -3.51
C ALA A 24 13.30 -28.86 -3.60
N SER A 25 13.88 -29.12 -2.42
CA SER A 25 14.86 -30.17 -2.11
C SER A 25 16.25 -29.69 -1.71
N GLY A 26 16.65 -30.10 -0.51
CA GLY A 26 17.98 -29.94 0.05
C GLY A 26 18.02 -30.38 1.53
N SER A 27 17.78 -31.67 1.77
CA SER A 27 17.87 -32.32 3.09
C SER A 27 19.32 -32.65 3.48
N THR A 28 19.51 -33.10 4.73
CA THR A 28 20.70 -33.70 5.39
C THR A 28 21.52 -32.71 6.25
N SER A 29 22.01 -33.02 7.45
CA SER A 29 21.89 -34.16 8.37
C SER A 29 22.62 -33.77 9.68
N THR A 30 22.33 -34.50 10.75
CA THR A 30 23.24 -34.85 11.87
C THR A 30 23.21 -33.99 13.14
N ALA A 31 22.95 -34.70 14.24
CA ALA A 31 22.78 -34.26 15.62
C ALA A 31 24.10 -33.96 16.34
N GLN A 32 24.07 -33.11 17.39
CA GLN A 32 24.54 -33.40 18.77
C GLN A 32 24.70 -32.12 19.62
N ARG A 33 24.08 -32.12 20.83
CA ARG A 33 24.47 -31.34 22.03
C ARG A 33 25.58 -32.12 22.77
N PRO A 34 26.42 -31.56 23.68
CA PRO A 34 26.03 -30.58 24.71
C PRO A 34 27.09 -29.50 25.14
N ALA A 35 26.60 -28.52 25.93
CA ALA A 35 27.22 -27.72 27.01
C ALA A 35 28.71 -27.31 26.97
N GLN A 36 28.98 -25.98 27.08
CA GLN A 36 29.85 -25.36 28.11
C GLN A 36 29.93 -23.81 27.99
N ARG A 37 30.06 -23.17 29.15
CA ARG A 37 30.27 -21.73 29.49
C ARG A 37 31.46 -21.74 30.50
N PRO A 38 32.18 -20.64 30.89
CA PRO A 38 32.56 -19.32 30.33
C PRO A 38 34.13 -19.17 30.22
N PRO A 39 34.76 -17.98 30.00
CA PRO A 39 35.02 -16.97 31.06
C PRO A 39 34.92 -15.48 30.61
N PRO A 40 35.05 -14.50 31.53
CA PRO A 40 34.73 -13.08 31.31
C PRO A 40 35.94 -12.15 31.06
N GLN A 41 35.64 -11.02 30.39
CA GLN A 41 36.19 -9.65 30.46
C GLN A 41 37.71 -9.44 30.56
N HIS A 42 38.26 -8.66 29.62
CA HIS A 42 38.93 -7.37 29.84
C HIS A 42 39.46 -6.88 28.49
N HIS A 43 39.02 -5.69 28.02
CA HIS A 43 39.85 -4.66 27.36
C HIS A 43 38.97 -3.41 27.20
N ALA A 44 39.27 -2.41 28.04
CA ALA A 44 38.84 -1.04 27.87
C ALA A 44 39.74 -0.34 26.82
N GLN A 45 39.23 0.77 26.27
CA GLN A 45 39.86 1.70 25.31
C GLN A 45 39.85 1.18 23.84
N GLN A 46 39.28 1.85 22.85
CA GLN A 46 39.20 3.30 22.62
C GLN A 46 37.85 3.69 22.04
N GLN A 47 37.24 4.71 22.65
CA GLN A 47 36.21 5.52 22.02
C GLN A 47 36.88 6.37 20.93
N GLN A 48 36.64 6.02 19.67
CA GLN A 48 36.67 6.98 18.57
C GLN A 48 35.31 6.92 17.91
N GLN A 49 34.37 7.69 18.48
CA GLN A 49 33.13 8.05 17.80
C GLN A 49 33.49 9.03 16.68
N ALA A 50 33.96 8.49 15.56
CA ALA A 50 33.92 9.20 14.30
C ALA A 50 32.44 9.28 13.90
N ARG A 51 31.87 10.48 14.01
CA ARG A 51 30.64 10.86 13.31
C ARG A 51 30.76 10.38 11.85
N PRO A 52 29.76 9.71 11.25
CA PRO A 52 29.72 9.63 9.81
C PRO A 52 29.51 11.07 9.31
N SER A 53 30.59 11.70 8.85
CA SER A 53 30.51 12.84 7.96
C SER A 53 29.56 12.44 6.84
N ALA A 54 28.36 13.04 6.79
CA ALA A 54 27.49 12.85 5.65
C ALA A 54 28.31 13.15 4.39
N PRO A 55 28.39 12.25 3.39
CA PRO A 55 28.94 12.66 2.11
C PRO A 55 28.05 13.80 1.60
N SER A 56 28.64 14.98 1.44
CA SER A 56 28.01 16.21 0.94
C SER A 56 27.76 16.12 -0.57
N SER A 57 27.10 15.06 -1.01
CA SER A 57 26.82 14.81 -2.42
C SER A 57 25.47 14.15 -2.53
N ILE A 58 24.46 14.97 -2.81
CA ILE A 58 23.18 14.49 -3.33
C ILE A 58 23.47 13.76 -4.64
N PRO A 59 23.04 12.49 -4.80
CA PRO A 59 23.32 11.73 -6.01
C PRO A 59 22.69 12.41 -7.23
N ASP A 60 23.42 12.46 -8.35
CA ASP A 60 23.01 13.12 -9.60
C ASP A 60 21.60 12.70 -10.09
N THR A 61 21.19 11.47 -9.74
CA THR A 61 19.88 10.89 -10.05
C THR A 61 18.71 11.40 -9.20
N GLY A 62 18.99 12.06 -8.08
CA GLY A 62 18.00 12.71 -7.21
C GLY A 62 17.65 14.13 -7.62
N LEU A 63 18.42 14.72 -8.54
CA LEU A 63 18.30 16.13 -8.96
C LEU A 63 17.32 16.36 -10.12
N GLY A 64 16.68 15.31 -10.64
CA GLY A 64 15.72 15.45 -11.75
C GLY A 64 16.36 15.92 -13.07
N LEU A 65 17.68 15.79 -13.20
CA LEU A 65 18.45 16.16 -14.38
C LEU A 65 18.30 15.09 -15.48
N THR A 66 18.22 15.52 -16.74
CA THR A 66 18.26 14.61 -17.89
C THR A 66 19.64 13.96 -18.02
N ALA A 67 19.73 12.82 -18.70
CA ALA A 67 20.98 12.09 -18.84
C ALA A 67 22.11 12.92 -19.49
N GLN A 68 21.76 13.85 -20.39
CA GLN A 68 22.71 14.78 -20.99
C GLN A 68 23.21 15.82 -19.99
N GLU A 69 22.33 16.36 -19.14
CA GLU A 69 22.69 17.35 -18.13
C GLU A 69 23.54 16.75 -17.01
N ILE A 70 23.30 15.49 -16.64
CA ILE A 70 24.17 14.75 -15.71
C ILE A 70 25.57 14.62 -16.29
N GLN A 71 25.69 14.33 -17.58
CA GLN A 71 26.98 14.19 -18.25
C GLN A 71 27.72 15.55 -18.32
N THR A 72 27.00 16.63 -18.62
CA THR A 72 27.53 17.99 -18.61
C THR A 72 27.95 18.39 -17.19
N LEU A 73 27.14 18.11 -16.17
CA LEU A 73 27.45 18.40 -14.77
C LEU A 73 28.70 17.66 -14.32
N ARG A 74 28.81 16.37 -14.65
CA ARG A 74 29.98 15.53 -14.32
C ARG A 74 31.26 16.03 -15.00
N GLN A 75 31.16 16.42 -16.28
CA GLN A 75 32.28 17.00 -17.02
C GLN A 75 32.76 18.33 -16.40
N HIS A 76 31.82 19.17 -15.95
CA HIS A 76 32.16 20.44 -15.30
C HIS A 76 32.67 20.27 -13.87
N GLN A 77 32.14 19.31 -13.09
CA GLN A 77 32.71 18.96 -11.79
C GLN A 77 34.16 18.47 -11.93
N GLN A 78 34.45 17.67 -12.96
CA GLN A 78 35.81 17.25 -13.27
C GLN A 78 36.71 18.41 -13.69
N ALA A 79 36.22 19.35 -14.50
CA ALA A 79 36.96 20.56 -14.87
C ALA A 79 37.24 21.47 -13.65
N ALA A 80 36.24 21.70 -12.80
CA ALA A 80 36.38 22.48 -11.57
C ALA A 80 37.31 21.79 -10.56
N HIS A 81 37.27 20.46 -10.46
CA HIS A 81 38.21 19.71 -9.62
C HIS A 81 39.65 19.80 -10.14
N ASN A 82 39.85 19.78 -11.46
CA ASN A 82 41.16 19.98 -12.08
C ASN A 82 41.68 21.41 -11.90
N GLN A 83 40.78 22.40 -11.89
CA GLN A 83 41.11 23.81 -11.63
C GLN A 83 41.37 24.08 -10.14
N ALA A 84 40.68 23.38 -9.24
CA ALA A 84 40.95 23.38 -7.80
C ALA A 84 42.29 22.71 -7.45
N ARG A 85 42.71 21.70 -8.21
CA ARG A 85 44.04 21.06 -8.10
C ARG A 85 45.19 21.92 -8.62
N SER A 86 44.88 23.00 -9.35
CA SER A 86 45.87 24.03 -9.64
C SER A 86 46.07 24.87 -8.37
N SER A 87 47.31 25.00 -7.88
CA SER A 87 47.65 25.64 -6.60
C SER A 87 47.13 27.09 -6.44
N ALA A 88 46.76 27.75 -7.54
CA ALA A 88 46.12 29.07 -7.55
C ALA A 88 44.61 29.07 -7.20
N GLY A 89 43.89 27.94 -7.39
CA GLY A 89 42.45 27.81 -7.09
C GLY A 89 42.14 27.42 -5.65
N SER A 90 43.03 26.61 -5.04
CA SER A 90 42.87 26.16 -3.65
C SER A 90 42.99 27.29 -2.60
N GLN A 91 43.82 28.32 -2.86
CA GLN A 91 44.02 29.46 -1.93
C GLN A 91 42.83 30.43 -1.89
N ALA A 92 42.07 30.57 -2.99
CA ALA A 92 40.88 31.43 -3.03
C ALA A 92 39.68 30.80 -2.31
N SER A 93 39.57 29.47 -2.35
CA SER A 93 38.48 28.72 -1.70
C SER A 93 38.62 28.72 -0.17
N SER A 94 39.85 28.70 0.36
CA SER A 94 40.13 28.73 1.80
C SER A 94 39.87 30.08 2.49
N GLN A 95 39.63 31.15 1.74
CA GLN A 95 39.45 32.51 2.27
C GLN A 95 37.99 32.98 2.31
N GLY A 96 37.04 32.04 2.22
CA GLY A 96 35.59 32.33 2.28
C GLY A 96 35.07 33.13 1.09
N ARG A 97 35.89 33.33 0.06
CA ARG A 97 35.57 34.11 -1.13
C ARG A 97 35.30 33.14 -2.27
N LEU A 98 34.06 32.64 -2.29
CA LEU A 98 33.49 32.00 -3.48
C LEU A 98 33.71 32.97 -4.64
N LEU A 99 34.66 32.66 -5.52
CA LEU A 99 34.78 33.33 -6.80
C LEU A 99 33.51 32.98 -7.55
N LEU A 100 32.53 33.88 -7.47
CA LEU A 100 31.27 33.84 -8.19
C LEU A 100 31.59 34.01 -9.67
N ASP A 101 32.04 32.93 -10.29
CA ASP A 101 32.23 32.87 -11.74
C ASP A 101 30.84 33.00 -12.38
N PRO A 102 30.62 33.97 -13.29
CA PRO A 102 29.30 34.23 -13.89
C PRO A 102 28.68 33.00 -14.56
N ALA A 103 29.48 32.01 -14.99
CA ALA A 103 28.95 30.76 -15.52
C ALA A 103 28.31 29.87 -14.42
N SER A 104 28.89 29.84 -13.21
CA SER A 104 28.33 29.10 -12.07
C SER A 104 26.99 29.66 -11.59
N LEU A 105 26.83 30.99 -11.61
CA LEU A 105 25.57 31.67 -11.30
C LEU A 105 24.49 31.38 -12.35
N ASN A 106 24.86 31.34 -13.63
CA ASN A 106 23.94 31.00 -14.71
C ASN A 106 23.47 29.53 -14.61
N LEU A 107 24.36 28.61 -14.25
CA LEU A 107 23.99 27.21 -14.01
C LEU A 107 23.01 27.07 -12.83
N LEU A 108 23.26 27.77 -11.73
CA LEU A 108 22.38 27.76 -10.57
C LEU A 108 21.00 28.33 -10.91
N ALA A 109 20.93 29.41 -11.68
CA ALA A 109 19.67 29.98 -12.17
C ALA A 109 18.86 28.97 -12.99
N ARG A 110 19.50 28.29 -13.96
CA ARG A 110 18.85 27.24 -14.75
C ARG A 110 18.36 26.06 -13.90
N HIS A 111 19.14 25.64 -12.91
CA HIS A 111 18.73 24.59 -11.99
C HIS A 111 17.51 25.03 -11.15
N PHE A 112 17.49 26.27 -10.65
CA PHE A 112 16.31 26.80 -9.96
C PHE A 112 15.08 26.83 -10.86
N ASP A 113 15.21 27.22 -12.13
CA ASP A 113 14.11 27.20 -13.09
C ASP A 113 13.58 25.78 -13.34
N GLN A 114 14.47 24.80 -13.49
CA GLN A 114 14.10 23.39 -13.65
C GLN A 114 13.42 22.82 -12.42
N VAL A 115 13.94 23.13 -11.21
CA VAL A 115 13.32 22.71 -9.95
C VAL A 115 11.93 23.31 -9.81
N LEU A 116 11.77 24.61 -10.10
CA LEU A 116 10.48 25.30 -10.07
C LEU A 116 9.48 24.65 -11.05
N GLN A 117 9.90 24.38 -12.28
CA GLN A 117 9.07 23.67 -13.25
C GLN A 117 8.68 22.27 -12.77
N SER A 118 9.62 21.53 -12.16
CA SER A 118 9.36 20.19 -11.62
C SER A 118 8.38 20.22 -10.45
N ILE A 119 8.49 21.22 -9.55
CA ILE A 119 7.60 21.38 -8.40
C ILE A 119 6.20 21.71 -8.88
N SER A 120 6.05 22.65 -9.82
CA SER A 120 4.76 22.97 -10.42
C SER A 120 4.11 21.74 -11.04
N GLY A 121 4.85 20.97 -11.86
CA GLY A 121 4.32 19.74 -12.45
C GLY A 121 3.94 18.67 -11.42
N ARG A 122 4.71 18.53 -10.34
CA ARG A 122 4.39 17.61 -9.23
C ARG A 122 3.16 18.04 -8.45
N LEU A 123 2.95 19.34 -8.24
CA LEU A 123 1.74 19.86 -7.60
C LEU A 123 0.49 19.57 -8.43
N GLU A 124 0.55 19.78 -9.75
CA GLU A 124 -0.55 19.42 -10.66
C GLU A 124 -0.82 17.90 -10.71
N GLN A 125 0.24 17.08 -10.60
CA GLN A 125 0.08 15.64 -10.50
C GLN A 125 -0.57 15.23 -9.17
N LEU A 126 -0.14 15.85 -8.07
CA LEU A 126 -0.69 15.59 -6.74
C LEU A 126 -2.16 15.98 -6.66
N ASP A 127 -2.55 17.12 -7.26
CA ASP A 127 -3.93 17.59 -7.28
C ASP A 127 -4.84 16.60 -8.04
N ARG A 128 -4.41 16.17 -9.23
CA ARG A 128 -5.11 15.12 -9.99
C ARG A 128 -5.20 13.80 -9.21
N ALA A 129 -4.12 13.40 -8.54
CA ALA A 129 -4.10 12.19 -7.73
C ALA A 129 -5.05 12.30 -6.53
N MET A 130 -5.14 13.47 -5.89
CA MET A 130 -6.03 13.73 -4.76
C MET A 130 -7.50 13.72 -5.19
N ALA A 131 -7.82 14.35 -6.33
CA ALA A 131 -9.16 14.30 -6.91
C ALA A 131 -9.58 12.86 -7.23
N ALA A 132 -8.71 12.08 -7.88
CA ALA A 132 -8.98 10.67 -8.21
C ALA A 132 -9.12 9.78 -6.96
N ALA A 133 -8.29 10.02 -5.94
CA ALA A 133 -8.37 9.30 -4.66
C ALA A 133 -9.68 9.59 -3.93
N THR A 134 -10.10 10.85 -3.90
CA THR A 134 -11.37 11.29 -3.30
C THR A 134 -12.56 10.64 -4.00
N GLU A 135 -12.58 10.62 -5.34
CA GLU A 135 -13.65 9.98 -6.12
C GLU A 135 -13.71 8.46 -5.87
N THR A 136 -12.55 7.81 -5.85
CA THR A 136 -12.44 6.38 -5.55
C THR A 136 -12.94 6.09 -4.14
N GLN A 137 -12.58 6.92 -3.17
CA GLN A 137 -13.01 6.78 -1.78
C GLN A 137 -14.52 6.96 -1.65
N HIS A 138 -15.11 7.97 -2.31
CA HIS A 138 -16.56 8.16 -2.33
C HIS A 138 -17.28 6.97 -2.95
N THR A 139 -16.75 6.42 -4.04
CA THR A 139 -17.32 5.23 -4.68
C THR A 139 -17.29 4.02 -3.77
N ARG A 140 -16.15 3.78 -3.09
CA ARG A 140 -16.00 2.66 -2.13
C ARG A 140 -16.97 2.78 -0.96
N VAL A 141 -17.07 3.97 -0.36
CA VAL A 141 -17.99 4.22 0.76
C VAL A 141 -19.43 4.03 0.30
N ARG A 142 -19.80 4.53 -0.87
CA ARG A 142 -21.14 4.35 -1.43
C ARG A 142 -21.47 2.86 -1.64
N SER A 143 -20.57 2.07 -2.21
CA SER A 143 -20.80 0.63 -2.40
C SER A 143 -20.91 -0.11 -1.06
N ALA A 144 -20.14 0.29 -0.05
CA ALA A 144 -20.19 -0.31 1.27
C ALA A 144 -21.51 0.00 1.99
N LEU A 145 -22.02 1.23 1.85
CA LEU A 145 -23.32 1.63 2.38
C LEU A 145 -24.46 0.83 1.74
N GLN A 146 -24.46 0.68 0.41
CA GLN A 146 -25.46 -0.12 -0.30
C GLN A 146 -25.47 -1.58 0.19
N ALA A 147 -24.29 -2.20 0.33
CA ALA A 147 -24.19 -3.56 0.86
C ALA A 147 -24.68 -3.67 2.32
N ALA A 148 -24.45 -2.63 3.13
CA ALA A 148 -24.96 -2.57 4.50
C ALA A 148 -26.49 -2.43 4.53
N ASP A 149 -27.07 -1.62 3.65
CA ASP A 149 -28.52 -1.46 3.51
C ASP A 149 -29.19 -2.77 3.10
N ASP A 150 -28.62 -3.50 2.14
CA ASP A 150 -29.11 -4.83 1.73
C ASP A 150 -29.06 -5.83 2.89
N THR A 151 -27.98 -5.79 3.67
CA THR A 151 -27.83 -6.65 4.85
C THR A 151 -28.84 -6.27 5.93
N LEU A 152 -29.08 -4.98 6.18
CA LEU A 152 -30.07 -4.50 7.13
C LEU A 152 -31.49 -4.93 6.73
N ALA A 153 -31.83 -4.81 5.44
CA ALA A 153 -33.12 -5.27 4.92
C ALA A 153 -33.31 -6.77 5.14
N ARG A 154 -32.28 -7.57 4.89
CA ARG A 154 -32.30 -9.01 5.15
C ARG A 154 -32.44 -9.33 6.63
N LEU A 155 -31.74 -8.62 7.51
CA LEU A 155 -31.83 -8.84 8.96
C LEU A 155 -33.23 -8.55 9.48
N ARG A 156 -33.85 -7.45 9.03
CA ARG A 156 -35.25 -7.12 9.38
C ARG A 156 -36.24 -8.20 8.95
N LEU A 157 -36.04 -8.77 7.76
CA LEU A 157 -36.86 -9.90 7.29
C LEU A 157 -36.69 -11.13 8.18
N ILE A 158 -35.48 -11.42 8.64
CA ILE A 158 -35.22 -12.55 9.54
C ILE A 158 -35.87 -12.31 10.91
N GLU A 159 -35.84 -11.08 11.42
CA GLU A 159 -36.54 -10.72 12.66
C GLU A 159 -38.05 -10.96 12.54
N GLU A 160 -38.67 -10.50 11.45
CA GLU A 160 -40.09 -10.75 11.19
C GLU A 160 -40.41 -12.25 11.11
N GLN A 161 -39.55 -13.02 10.41
CA GLN A 161 -39.70 -14.48 10.34
C GLN A 161 -39.56 -15.16 11.71
N SER A 162 -38.68 -14.64 12.58
CA SER A 162 -38.50 -15.16 13.93
C SER A 162 -39.74 -14.89 14.79
N GLU A 163 -40.30 -13.69 14.73
CA GLU A 163 -41.53 -13.33 15.44
C GLU A 163 -42.72 -14.20 14.99
N GLU A 164 -42.84 -14.48 13.70
CA GLU A 164 -43.88 -15.40 13.20
C GLU A 164 -43.67 -16.83 13.72
N LEU A 165 -42.43 -17.32 13.75
CA LEU A 165 -42.13 -18.64 14.33
C LEU A 165 -42.44 -18.68 15.83
N GLU A 166 -42.17 -17.62 16.58
CA GLU A 166 -42.54 -17.53 17.99
C GLU A 166 -44.06 -17.62 18.19
N ASN A 167 -44.83 -16.95 17.33
CA ASN A 167 -46.29 -17.07 17.30
C ASN A 167 -46.76 -18.50 16.99
N GLU A 168 -46.12 -19.18 16.03
CA GLU A 168 -46.39 -20.58 15.71
C GLU A 168 -46.06 -21.52 16.88
N PHE A 169 -44.94 -21.31 17.57
CA PHE A 169 -44.62 -22.10 18.76
C PHE A 169 -45.61 -21.88 19.90
N ALA A 170 -46.12 -20.66 20.07
CA ALA A 170 -47.17 -20.39 21.04
C ALA A 170 -48.48 -21.12 20.69
N LYS A 171 -48.84 -21.22 19.39
CA LYS A 171 -49.99 -22.02 18.92
C LYS A 171 -49.80 -23.50 19.25
N ILE A 172 -48.63 -24.07 18.99
CA ILE A 172 -48.28 -25.46 19.33
C ILE A 172 -48.37 -25.69 20.84
N GLY A 173 -47.91 -24.73 21.65
CA GLY A 173 -48.03 -24.76 23.11
C GLY A 173 -49.49 -24.92 23.57
N ARG A 174 -50.42 -24.15 22.99
CA ARG A 174 -51.86 -24.26 23.28
C ARG A 174 -52.44 -25.61 22.86
N LEU A 175 -52.09 -26.10 21.66
CA LEU A 175 -52.55 -27.41 21.18
C LEU A 175 -52.11 -28.54 22.11
N ARG A 176 -50.87 -28.50 22.59
CA ARG A 176 -50.36 -29.48 23.55
C ARG A 176 -51.17 -29.49 24.85
N GLU A 177 -51.60 -28.33 25.34
CA GLU A 177 -52.46 -28.25 26.54
C GLU A 177 -53.87 -28.81 26.27
N ILE A 178 -54.44 -28.51 25.10
CA ILE A 178 -55.71 -29.10 24.67
C ILE A 178 -55.62 -30.63 24.62
N VAL A 179 -54.59 -31.18 23.98
CA VAL A 179 -54.37 -32.65 23.91
C VAL A 179 -54.20 -33.25 25.30
N ARG A 180 -53.47 -32.58 26.20
CA ARG A 180 -53.34 -33.00 27.60
C ARG A 180 -54.68 -33.06 28.31
N SER A 181 -55.54 -32.05 28.15
CA SER A 181 -56.88 -32.02 28.74
C SER A 181 -57.78 -33.13 28.20
N TYR A 182 -57.73 -33.41 26.89
CA TYR A 182 -58.47 -34.52 26.28
C TYR A 182 -58.01 -35.86 26.84
N ARG A 183 -56.69 -36.07 26.94
CA ARG A 183 -56.14 -37.30 27.52
C ARG A 183 -56.61 -37.50 28.98
N ALA A 184 -56.64 -36.45 29.79
CA ALA A 184 -57.14 -36.52 31.15
C ALA A 184 -58.63 -36.89 31.22
N ARG A 185 -59.46 -36.27 30.37
CA ARG A 185 -60.90 -36.57 30.28
C ARG A 185 -61.17 -38.00 29.83
N VAL A 186 -60.39 -38.52 28.87
CA VAL A 186 -60.48 -39.92 28.43
C VAL A 186 -60.12 -40.86 29.57
N ALA A 187 -59.01 -40.62 30.27
CA ALA A 187 -58.61 -41.45 31.41
C ALA A 187 -59.64 -41.45 32.55
N GLU A 188 -60.31 -40.32 32.80
CA GLU A 188 -61.40 -40.25 33.77
C GLU A 188 -62.64 -41.02 33.31
N MET A 189 -62.98 -40.94 32.02
CA MET A 189 -64.08 -41.70 31.43
C MET A 189 -63.81 -43.21 31.51
N GLU A 190 -62.60 -43.65 31.19
CA GLU A 190 -62.16 -45.05 31.32
C GLU A 190 -62.33 -45.55 32.77
N ARG A 191 -61.95 -44.74 33.78
CA ARG A 191 -62.13 -45.09 35.19
C ARG A 191 -63.58 -45.19 35.65
N ARG A 192 -64.52 -44.57 34.93
CA ARG A 192 -65.95 -44.60 35.25
C ARG A 192 -66.70 -45.72 34.52
N LEU A 193 -66.14 -46.21 33.41
CA LEU A 193 -66.74 -47.25 32.56
C LEU A 193 -66.14 -48.65 32.80
N GLY A 194 -64.88 -48.73 33.23
CA GLY A 194 -64.25 -49.97 33.72
C GLY A 194 -64.45 -50.14 35.21
#